data_AF-A0A4Q2YTM9-F1
#
_entry.id   AF-A0A4Q2YTM9-F1
#
_cell.length_a   1.000
_cell.length_b   1.000
_cell.length_c   1.000
_cell.angle_alpha   90.00
_cell.angle_beta   90.00
_cell.angle_gamma   90.00
#
_symmetry.space_group_name_H-M   'P 1'
#
loop_
_entity.id
_entity.type
_entity.pdbx_description
1 polymer ?
#
loop_
_entity_poly.entity_id
_entity_poly.type
_entity_poly.pdbx_seq_one_letter_code
_entity_poly.pdbx_strand_id
1 'polypeptide(L)' 'TWSRAYLHHLVRSNEMLGAMLMTQHNLHFYQDLMQGMREAIAAGRFASFQSDFETRYRR' A
#
# COMPACT_ATOMS: atom_id res chain seq x y z
N THR A 1 3.99 -9.76 11.56
CA THR A 1 3.38 -8.46 11.24
C THR A 1 3.72 -7.47 12.34
N TRP A 2 4.26 -6.31 12.01
CA TRP A 2 4.55 -5.25 12.99
C TRP A 2 3.32 -4.37 13.22
N SER A 3 3.15 -3.85 14.43
CA SER A 3 2.03 -2.95 14.73
C SER A 3 2.31 -1.52 14.27
N ARG A 4 1.25 -0.75 14.03
CA ARG A 4 1.37 0.70 13.73
C ARG A 4 2.06 1.46 14.85
N ALA A 5 1.78 1.11 16.11
CA ALA A 5 2.42 1.73 17.27
C ALA A 5 3.94 1.49 17.29
N TYR A 6 4.38 0.28 16.93
CA TYR A 6 5.79 -0.06 16.84
C TYR A 6 6.49 0.68 15.70
N LEU A 7 5.89 0.73 14.51
CA LEU A 7 6.42 1.53 13.40
C LEU A 7 6.50 3.02 13.75
N HIS A 8 5.46 3.56 14.39
CA HIS A 8 5.45 4.94 14.86
C HIS A 8 6.60 5.22 15.85
N HIS A 9 6.83 4.31 16.80
CA HIS A 9 7.96 4.40 17.72
C HIS A 9 9.31 4.43 16.97
N LEU A 10 9.55 3.48 16.07
CA LEU A 10 10.81 3.41 15.30
C LEU A 10 11.08 4.68 14.49
N VAL A 11 10.05 5.22 13.83
CA VAL A 11 10.17 6.46 13.06
C VAL A 11 10.45 7.65 13.98
N ARG A 12 9.78 7.75 15.14
CA ARG A 12 10.01 8.82 16.12
C ARG A 12 11.38 8.74 16.79
N SER A 13 11.91 7.54 16.97
CA SER A 13 13.25 7.28 17.50
C SER A 13 14.36 7.43 16.45
N ASN A 14 14.03 7.74 15.20
CA ASN A 14 14.95 7.85 14.07
C ASN A 14 15.79 6.58 13.82
N GLU A 15 15.17 5.41 14.04
CA GLU A 15 15.80 4.11 13.81
C GLU A 15 15.72 3.71 12.33
N MET A 16 16.85 3.25 11.77
CA MET A 16 16.93 2.80 10.37
C MET A 16 15.91 1.71 10.04
N LEU A 17 15.60 0.84 11.01
CA LEU A 17 14.58 -0.20 10.87
C LEU A 17 13.20 0.38 10.52
N GLY A 18 12.86 1.56 11.05
CA GLY A 18 11.61 2.25 10.70
C GLY A 18 11.53 2.56 9.21
N ALA A 19 12.60 3.10 8.62
CA ALA A 19 12.67 3.40 7.19
C ALA A 19 12.62 2.13 6.33
N MET A 20 13.30 1.06 6.75
CA MET A 20 13.29 -0.23 6.06
C MET A 20 11.88 -0.83 6.01
N LEU A 21 11.20 -0.89 7.15
CA LEU A 21 9.86 -1.47 7.24
C LEU A 21 8.82 -0.64 6.49
N MET A 22 8.90 0.69 6.54
CA MET A 22 8.04 1.58 5.76
C MET A 22 8.26 1.40 4.25
N THR A 23 9.52 1.27 3.82
CA THR A 23 9.86 1.03 2.41
C THR A 23 9.31 -0.31 1.93
N GLN A 24 9.54 -1.38 2.71
CA GLN A 24 9.01 -2.70 2.40
C GLN A 24 7.48 -2.68 2.29
N HIS A 25 6.79 -2.03 3.23
CA HIS A 25 5.34 -1.89 3.22
C HIS A 25 4.84 -1.12 1.98
N ASN A 26 5.44 0.03 1.69
CA ASN A 26 5.05 0.86 0.55
C ASN A 26 5.26 0.12 -0.77
N LEU A 27 6.42 -0.54 -0.96
CA LEU A 27 6.68 -1.30 -2.17
C LEU A 27 5.69 -2.44 -2.35
N HIS A 28 5.37 -3.18 -1.29
CA HIS A 28 4.36 -4.24 -1.36
C HIS A 28 2.99 -3.68 -1.76
N PHE A 29 2.55 -2.56 -1.15
CA PHE A 29 1.30 -1.89 -1.52
C PHE A 29 1.27 -1.48 -2.99
N TYR A 30 2.34 -0.88 -3.50
CA TYR A 30 2.40 -0.48 -4.92
C TYR A 30 2.39 -1.70 -5.85
N GLN A 31 3.07 -2.79 -5.50
CA GLN A 31 3.05 -4.02 -6.30
C GLN A 31 1.64 -4.62 -6.36
N ASP A 32 0.95 -4.68 -5.23
CA ASP A 32 -0.42 -5.20 -5.14
C ASP A 32 -1.41 -4.31 -5.90
N LEU A 33 -1.28 -2.99 -5.79
CA LEU A 33 -2.07 -2.03 -6.56
C LEU A 33 -1.90 -2.27 -8.06
N MET A 34 -0.65 -2.33 -8.53
CA MET A 34 -0.35 -2.54 -9.95
C MET A 34 -0.80 -3.92 -10.44
N GLN A 35 -0.72 -4.94 -9.60
CA GLN A 35 -1.25 -6.27 -9.91
C GLN A 35 -2.77 -6.23 -10.09
N GLY A 36 -3.51 -5.62 -9.16
CA GLY A 36 -4.96 -5.46 -9.28
C GLY A 36 -5.38 -4.67 -10.53
N MET A 37 -4.61 -3.63 -10.88
CA MET A 37 -4.82 -2.87 -12.12
C MET A 37 -4.65 -3.77 -13.36
N ARG A 38 -3.56 -4.54 -13.44
CA ARG A 38 -3.30 -5.46 -14.57
C ARG A 38 -4.41 -6.50 -14.73
N GLU A 39 -4.86 -7.10 -13.62
CA GLU A 39 -5.96 -8.07 -13.62
C GLU A 39 -7.29 -7.44 -14.07
N ALA A 40 -7.59 -6.23 -13.62
CA ALA A 40 -8.81 -5.52 -14.00
C ALA A 40 -8.80 -5.11 -15.49
N ILE A 41 -7.64 -4.73 -16.03
CA ILE A 41 -7.47 -4.47 -17.46
C ILE A 41 -7.69 -5.75 -18.27
N ALA A 42 -7.05 -6.86 -17.90
CA ALA A 42 -7.19 -8.15 -18.58
C ALA A 42 -8.64 -8.65 -18.60
N ALA A 43 -9.41 -8.34 -17.55
CA ALA A 43 -10.82 -8.68 -17.44
C ALA A 43 -11.80 -7.61 -17.97
N GLY A 44 -11.31 -6.52 -18.58
CA GLY A 44 -12.16 -5.46 -19.14
C GLY A 44 -12.96 -4.65 -18.10
N ARG A 45 -12.56 -4.70 -16.82
CA ARG A 45 -13.28 -4.09 -15.67
C ARG A 45 -12.49 -2.99 -14.96
N PHE A 46 -11.53 -2.38 -15.65
CA PHE A 46 -10.62 -1.38 -15.06
C PHE A 46 -11.34 -0.14 -14.51
N ALA A 47 -12.38 0.36 -15.18
CA ALA A 47 -13.14 1.53 -14.72
C ALA A 47 -13.80 1.31 -13.35
N SER A 48 -14.38 0.12 -13.12
CA SER A 48 -14.93 -0.26 -11.82
C SER A 48 -13.83 -0.37 -10.77
N PHE A 49 -12.71 -1.03 -11.09
CA PHE A 49 -11.56 -1.12 -10.18
C PHE A 49 -11.07 0.27 -9.74
N GLN A 50 -10.93 1.21 -10.68
CA GLN A 50 -10.52 2.58 -10.39
C GLN A 50 -11.50 3.28 -9.44
N SER A 51 -12.81 3.23 -9.74
CA SER A 51 -13.85 3.89 -8.92
C SER A 51 -13.89 3.34 -7.49
N ASP A 52 -13.78 2.02 -7.34
CA ASP A 52 -13.75 1.35 -6.04
C ASP A 52 -12.48 1.68 -5.26
N PHE A 53 -11.32 1.73 -5.95
CA PHE A 53 -10.06 2.12 -5.33
C PHE A 53 -10.12 3.58 -4.85
N GLU A 54 -10.58 4.50 -5.69
CA GLU A 54 -10.68 5.92 -5.39
C GLU A 54 -11.62 6.20 -4.20
N THR A 55 -12.78 5.55 -4.18
CA THR A 55 -13.75 5.68 -3.09
C THR A 55 -13.16 5.20 -1.76
N ARG A 56 -12.40 4.10 -1.78
CA ARG A 56 -11.75 3.55 -0.57
C ARG A 56 -10.55 4.38 -0.13
N TYR A 57 -9.77 4.92 -1.07
CA TYR A 57 -8.53 5.64 -0.78
C TYR A 57 -8.78 7.07 -0.28
N ARG A 58 -9.87 7.71 -0.72
CA ARG A 58 -10.28 9.04 -0.26
C ARG A 58 -11.04 9.04 1.08
N ARG A 59 -11.45 7.87 1.56
CA ARG A 59 -12.15 7.71 2.84
C ARG A 59 -11.16 7.62 4.00
#